data_AF-A0A8J7RDQ3-F1
#
_entry.id   AF-A0A8J7RDQ3-F1
#
_cell.length_a   1.000
_cell.length_b   1.000
_cell.length_c   1.000
_cell.angle_alpha   90.00
_cell.angle_beta   90.00
_cell.angle_gamma   90.00
#
_symmetry.space_group_name_H-M   'P 1'
#
loop_
_entity.id
_entity.type
_entity.pdbx_description
1 polymer ?
#
loop_
_entity_poly.entity_id
_entity_poly.type
_entity_poly.pdbx_seq_one_letter_code
_entity_poly.pdbx_strand_id
1 'polypeptide(L)'
;MKRLITRLLCTASIFLCAIFSTKAQPVDWDVRALELERQIYTAVSPSDHNHSVLAKCEIRKQQGLYNEALAELSRVYAYALSEEQTAEYYTQRALCSYLAEEFDSALTTIEEAAFYVPRSELLILVEALAAGEKGDWVRSRKAAEEYLALYPEESARAAAIEELYRHTPSLRNPMTAYWLSLVPGVGQLYAGEVWSGVVSLVANGLLGGFAVSEMMVGQWLSGWVVGCGLLSNTYFVGQERARILTERRNQRLLREYNDQLRETLLK
;
A
#
# COMPACT_ATOMS: atom_id res chain seq x y z
N MET A 1 -36.70 -27.36 -1.68
CA MET A 1 -37.35 -26.62 -0.57
C MET A 1 -36.88 -27.06 0.82
N LYS A 2 -36.86 -28.35 1.18
CA LYS A 2 -36.41 -28.80 2.52
C LYS A 2 -34.95 -28.43 2.88
N ARG A 3 -34.02 -28.33 1.91
CA ARG A 3 -32.61 -27.95 2.14
C ARG A 3 -32.38 -26.45 2.41
N LEU A 4 -33.34 -25.58 2.08
CA LEU A 4 -33.22 -24.14 2.33
C LEU A 4 -33.54 -23.80 3.80
N ILE A 5 -34.51 -24.52 4.38
CA ILE A 5 -34.94 -24.35 5.77
C ILE A 5 -33.87 -24.85 6.74
N THR A 6 -33.12 -25.91 6.39
CA THR A 6 -32.01 -26.41 7.22
C THR A 6 -30.82 -25.45 7.27
N ARG A 7 -30.56 -24.69 6.19
CA ARG A 7 -29.46 -23.71 6.15
C ARG A 7 -29.79 -22.44 6.92
N LEU A 8 -31.05 -22.00 6.92
CA LEU A 8 -31.52 -20.85 7.71
C LEU A 8 -31.53 -21.11 9.23
N LEU A 9 -31.75 -22.37 9.64
CA LEU A 9 -31.67 -22.77 11.05
C LEU A 9 -30.21 -22.90 11.55
N CYS A 10 -29.26 -23.27 10.70
CA CYS A 10 -27.84 -23.31 11.07
C CYS A 10 -27.21 -21.90 11.18
N THR A 11 -27.59 -20.95 10.32
CA THR A 11 -27.04 -19.58 10.39
C THR A 11 -27.57 -18.80 11.58
N ALA A 12 -28.82 -19.03 12.00
CA ALA A 12 -29.38 -18.45 13.22
C ALA A 12 -28.70 -18.98 14.51
N SER A 13 -28.26 -20.25 14.52
CA SER A 13 -27.58 -20.85 15.67
C SER A 13 -26.16 -20.33 15.88
N ILE A 14 -25.46 -19.94 14.81
CA ILE A 14 -24.11 -19.35 14.90
C ILE A 14 -24.18 -17.92 15.47
N PHE A 15 -25.21 -17.16 15.08
CA PHE A 15 -25.43 -15.80 15.61
C PHE A 15 -25.86 -15.78 17.09
N LEU A 16 -26.61 -16.78 17.56
CA LEU A 16 -26.99 -16.86 18.98
C LEU A 16 -25.84 -17.28 19.91
N CYS A 17 -24.88 -18.10 19.44
CA CYS A 17 -23.67 -18.42 20.21
C CYS A 17 -22.76 -17.20 20.41
N ALA A 18 -22.72 -16.27 19.44
CA ALA A 18 -21.94 -15.04 19.54
C ALA A 18 -22.50 -14.05 20.59
N ILE A 19 -23.83 -14.01 20.78
CA ILE A 19 -24.46 -13.06 21.71
C ILE A 19 -24.38 -13.56 23.17
N PHE A 20 -24.42 -14.87 23.41
CA PHE A 20 -24.38 -15.44 24.76
C PHE A 20 -22.99 -15.78 25.30
N SER A 21 -21.92 -15.62 24.52
CA SER A 21 -20.54 -15.79 24.99
C SER A 21 -19.91 -14.52 25.59
N THR A 22 -20.69 -13.47 25.81
CA THR A 22 -20.25 -12.15 26.32
C THR A 22 -20.08 -12.06 27.84
N LYS A 23 -20.06 -13.20 28.54
CA LYS A 23 -19.51 -13.31 29.91
C LYS A 23 -18.10 -13.94 29.94
N ALA A 24 -17.42 -14.04 28.80
CA ALA A 24 -15.97 -14.19 28.81
C ALA A 24 -15.37 -12.86 29.31
N GLN A 25 -14.50 -12.93 30.32
CA GLN A 25 -13.81 -11.78 30.90
C GLN A 25 -13.24 -10.89 29.79
N PRO A 26 -13.28 -9.54 29.91
CA PRO A 26 -12.58 -8.67 28.96
C PRO A 26 -11.12 -9.12 28.93
N VAL A 27 -10.65 -9.57 27.77
CA VAL A 27 -9.24 -9.98 27.61
C VAL A 27 -8.42 -8.70 27.72
N ASP A 28 -7.77 -8.53 28.86
CA ASP A 28 -6.83 -7.46 29.08
C ASP A 28 -5.53 -7.82 28.33
N TRP A 29 -5.45 -7.36 27.09
CA TRP A 29 -4.32 -7.61 26.20
C TRP A 29 -3.00 -7.12 26.79
N ASP A 30 -3.02 -6.05 27.59
CA ASP A 30 -1.82 -5.48 28.18
C ASP A 30 -1.31 -6.33 29.34
N VAL A 31 -2.20 -6.88 30.17
CA VAL A 31 -1.83 -7.86 31.19
C VAL A 31 -1.22 -9.10 30.55
N ARG A 32 -1.82 -9.62 29.47
CA ARG A 32 -1.29 -10.79 28.77
C ARG A 32 0.05 -10.51 28.09
N ALA A 33 0.21 -9.33 27.48
CA ALA A 33 1.49 -8.92 26.91
C ALA A 33 2.59 -8.77 27.98
N LEU A 34 2.24 -8.30 29.18
CA LEU A 34 3.15 -8.21 30.33
C LEU A 34 3.55 -9.61 30.85
N GLU A 35 2.61 -10.55 30.92
CA GLU A 35 2.90 -11.94 31.27
C GLU A 35 3.88 -12.59 30.28
N LEU A 36 3.69 -12.35 28.98
CA LEU A 36 4.61 -12.83 27.94
C LEU A 36 5.97 -12.14 28.06
N GLU A 37 6.04 -10.85 28.37
CA GLU A 37 7.31 -10.17 28.61
C GLU A 37 8.09 -10.79 29.79
N ARG A 38 7.38 -11.15 30.86
CA ARG A 38 7.97 -11.91 31.97
C ARG A 38 8.49 -13.26 31.49
N GLN A 39 7.71 -14.00 30.70
CA GLN A 39 8.14 -15.30 30.15
C GLN A 39 9.38 -15.16 29.28
N ILE A 40 9.43 -14.16 28.38
CA ILE A 40 10.59 -13.83 27.55
C ILE A 40 11.84 -13.59 28.42
N TYR A 41 11.71 -12.80 29.48
CA TYR A 41 12.83 -12.48 30.39
C TYR A 41 13.31 -13.70 31.20
N THR A 42 12.38 -14.57 31.61
CA THR A 42 12.70 -15.76 32.42
C THR A 42 13.01 -17.02 31.59
N ALA A 43 12.93 -16.94 30.27
CA ALA A 43 13.11 -18.08 29.38
C ALA A 43 14.53 -18.62 29.49
N VAL A 44 14.65 -19.90 29.83
CA VAL A 44 15.94 -20.61 29.89
C VAL A 44 16.32 -21.16 28.51
N SER A 45 15.32 -21.58 27.73
CA SER A 45 15.51 -22.11 26.37
C SER A 45 15.26 -21.01 25.33
N PRO A 46 16.13 -20.88 24.31
CA PRO A 46 15.87 -20.01 23.15
C PRO A 46 14.56 -20.31 22.42
N SER A 47 14.10 -21.56 22.46
CA SER A 47 12.82 -21.95 21.84
C SER A 47 11.61 -21.40 22.61
N ASP A 48 11.63 -21.48 23.95
CA ASP A 48 10.59 -20.92 24.83
C ASP A 48 10.54 -19.38 24.73
N HIS A 49 11.73 -18.76 24.60
CA HIS A 49 11.86 -17.34 24.31
C HIS A 49 11.15 -16.99 23.00
N ASN A 50 11.49 -17.66 21.89
CA ASN A 50 10.89 -17.41 20.59
C ASN A 50 9.37 -17.63 20.58
N HIS A 51 8.89 -18.68 21.26
CA HIS A 51 7.45 -18.93 21.38
C HIS A 51 6.74 -17.77 22.07
N SER A 52 7.31 -17.25 23.16
CA SER A 52 6.74 -16.12 23.92
C SER A 52 6.76 -14.82 23.10
N VAL A 53 7.83 -14.59 22.33
CA VAL A 53 7.94 -13.44 21.41
C VAL A 53 6.89 -13.50 20.31
N LEU A 54 6.74 -14.63 19.63
CA LEU A 54 5.74 -14.82 18.57
C LEU A 54 4.31 -14.66 19.12
N ALA A 55 4.03 -15.21 20.31
CA ALA A 55 2.74 -15.01 20.96
C ALA A 55 2.47 -13.53 21.30
N LYS A 56 3.50 -12.77 21.69
CA LYS A 56 3.36 -11.34 22.01
C LYS A 56 3.15 -10.50 20.74
N CYS A 57 3.83 -10.85 19.66
CA CYS A 57 3.61 -10.29 18.32
C CYS A 57 2.14 -10.44 17.91
N GLU A 58 1.56 -11.64 18.08
CA GLU A 58 0.15 -11.90 17.77
C GLU A 58 -0.81 -11.01 18.58
N ILE A 59 -0.54 -10.78 19.87
CA ILE A 59 -1.32 -9.85 20.69
C ILE A 59 -1.24 -8.42 20.14
N ARG A 60 -0.04 -7.93 19.83
CA ARG A 60 0.14 -6.57 19.26
C ARG A 60 -0.56 -6.43 17.92
N LYS A 61 -0.50 -7.46 17.08
CA LYS A 61 -1.24 -7.52 15.81
C LYS A 61 -2.75 -7.45 16.02
N GLN A 62 -3.30 -8.15 17.01
CA GLN A 62 -4.73 -8.10 17.36
C GLN A 62 -5.17 -6.73 17.90
N GLN A 63 -4.25 -5.98 18.51
CA GLN A 63 -4.48 -4.58 18.92
C GLN A 63 -4.33 -3.57 17.77
N GLY A 64 -3.92 -4.01 16.57
CA GLY A 64 -3.63 -3.13 15.43
C GLY A 64 -2.29 -2.39 15.52
N LEU A 65 -1.42 -2.78 16.46
CA LEU A 65 -0.11 -2.17 16.71
C LEU A 65 0.98 -2.86 15.89
N TYR A 66 0.92 -2.74 14.56
CA TYR A 66 1.77 -3.52 13.64
C TYR A 66 3.26 -3.17 13.73
N ASN A 67 3.60 -1.89 13.93
CA ASN A 67 4.99 -1.47 14.14
C ASN A 67 5.59 -2.03 15.44
N GLU A 68 4.78 -2.12 16.51
CA GLU A 68 5.22 -2.76 17.75
C GLU A 68 5.37 -4.27 17.55
N ALA A 69 4.46 -4.91 16.82
CA ALA A 69 4.56 -6.32 16.47
C ALA A 69 5.87 -6.62 15.71
N LEU A 70 6.24 -5.79 14.73
CA LEU A 70 7.51 -5.89 14.02
C LEU A 70 8.72 -5.70 14.94
N ALA A 71 8.63 -4.77 15.89
CA ALA A 71 9.68 -4.57 16.90
C ALA A 71 9.84 -5.82 17.79
N GLU A 72 8.76 -6.49 18.17
CA GLU A 72 8.84 -7.76 18.89
C GLU A 72 9.51 -8.85 18.05
N LEU A 73 9.14 -8.98 16.77
CA LEU A 73 9.73 -9.99 15.88
C LEU A 73 11.24 -9.82 15.69
N SER A 74 11.77 -8.59 15.80
CA SER A 74 13.22 -8.35 15.77
C SER A 74 14.01 -9.00 16.92
N ARG A 75 13.31 -9.40 17.99
CA ARG A 75 13.89 -10.04 19.18
C ARG A 75 14.03 -11.55 19.02
N VAL A 76 13.44 -12.14 17.97
CA VAL A 76 13.47 -13.59 17.73
C VAL A 76 14.90 -14.07 17.50
N TYR A 77 15.29 -15.14 18.19
CA TYR A 77 16.56 -15.82 17.97
C TYR A 77 16.46 -16.76 16.78
N ALA A 78 16.84 -16.25 15.59
CA ALA A 78 16.71 -16.98 14.32
C ALA A 78 17.40 -18.36 14.31
N TYR A 79 18.53 -18.50 14.99
CA TYR A 79 19.27 -19.78 15.06
C TYR A 79 18.55 -20.88 15.84
N ALA A 80 17.51 -20.53 16.61
CA ALA A 80 16.76 -21.44 17.47
C ALA A 80 15.31 -21.65 17.02
N LEU A 81 14.97 -21.24 15.80
CA LEU A 81 13.64 -21.48 15.23
C LEU A 81 13.52 -22.94 14.76
N SER A 82 12.42 -23.59 15.14
CA SER A 82 11.99 -24.80 14.44
C SER A 82 11.51 -24.46 13.02
N GLU A 83 11.33 -25.47 12.17
CA GLU A 83 10.78 -25.28 10.82
C GLU A 83 9.40 -24.59 10.86
N GLU A 84 8.53 -25.04 11.77
CA GLU A 84 7.20 -24.45 12.00
C GLU A 84 7.30 -22.99 12.47
N GLN A 85 8.15 -22.71 13.46
CA GLN A 85 8.35 -21.34 13.96
C GLN A 85 8.99 -20.43 12.91
N THR A 86 9.80 -20.98 12.01
CA THR A 86 10.39 -20.23 10.88
C THR A 86 9.29 -19.80 9.91
N ALA A 87 8.36 -20.70 9.59
CA ALA A 87 7.22 -20.38 8.71
C ALA A 87 6.30 -19.34 9.35
N GLU A 88 6.01 -19.49 10.64
CA GLU A 88 5.23 -18.52 11.42
C GLU A 88 5.91 -17.15 11.45
N TYR A 89 7.20 -17.09 11.77
CA TYR A 89 7.99 -15.86 11.84
C TYR A 89 7.94 -15.07 10.52
N TYR A 90 8.27 -15.70 9.39
CA TYR A 90 8.28 -15.02 8.09
C TYR A 90 6.88 -14.57 7.68
N THR A 91 5.87 -15.41 7.90
CA THR A 91 4.47 -15.08 7.60
C THR A 91 3.99 -13.88 8.41
N GLN A 92 4.24 -13.87 9.73
CA GLN A 92 3.87 -12.76 10.60
C GLN A 92 4.63 -11.48 10.23
N ARG A 93 5.94 -11.57 9.95
CA ARG A 93 6.77 -10.41 9.61
C ARG A 93 6.33 -9.76 8.29
N ALA A 94 6.06 -10.57 7.26
CA ALA A 94 5.57 -10.08 5.98
C ALA A 94 4.18 -9.43 6.12
N LEU A 95 3.26 -10.07 6.84
CA LEU A 95 1.92 -9.55 7.09
C LEU A 95 1.97 -8.24 7.88
N CYS A 96 2.73 -8.18 8.98
CA CYS A 96 2.82 -6.96 9.79
C CYS A 96 3.48 -5.82 9.02
N SER A 97 4.50 -6.10 8.19
CA SER A 97 5.09 -5.10 7.29
C SER A 97 4.06 -4.53 6.31
N TYR A 98 3.24 -5.40 5.71
CA TYR A 98 2.16 -4.97 4.82
C TYR A 98 1.12 -4.10 5.55
N LEU A 99 0.67 -4.53 6.73
CA LEU A 99 -0.32 -3.80 7.53
C LEU A 99 0.22 -2.48 8.11
N ALA A 100 1.54 -2.37 8.26
CA ALA A 100 2.23 -1.14 8.61
C ALA A 100 2.49 -0.20 7.41
N GLU A 101 2.00 -0.55 6.22
CA GLU A 101 2.26 0.15 4.94
C GLU A 101 3.75 0.15 4.51
N GLU A 102 4.57 -0.74 5.09
CA GLU A 102 5.97 -0.96 4.72
C GLU A 102 6.07 -2.02 3.61
N PHE A 103 5.54 -1.71 2.42
CA PHE A 103 5.42 -2.68 1.32
C PHE A 103 6.77 -3.22 0.82
N ASP A 104 7.83 -2.39 0.80
CA ASP A 104 9.17 -2.85 0.43
C ASP A 104 9.70 -3.88 1.44
N SER A 105 9.56 -3.60 2.75
CA SER A 105 9.93 -4.52 3.83
C SER A 105 9.17 -5.86 3.73
N ALA A 106 7.87 -5.81 3.39
CA ALA A 106 7.06 -7.00 3.19
C ALA A 106 7.60 -7.85 2.03
N LEU A 107 7.88 -7.24 0.87
CA LEU A 107 8.39 -7.94 -0.30
C LEU A 107 9.79 -8.53 -0.07
N THR A 108 10.69 -7.78 0.58
CA THR A 108 12.01 -8.31 0.97
C THR A 108 11.89 -9.49 1.93
N THR A 109 10.99 -9.41 2.90
CA THR A 109 10.75 -10.53 3.84
C THR A 109 10.24 -11.78 3.12
N ILE A 110 9.38 -11.62 2.10
CA ILE A 110 8.85 -12.73 1.30
C ILE A 110 9.95 -13.36 0.44
N GLU A 111 10.85 -12.56 -0.12
CA GLU A 111 12.03 -13.05 -0.85
C GLU A 111 12.98 -13.82 0.07
N GLU A 112 13.23 -13.31 1.28
CA GLU A 112 14.00 -14.02 2.31
C GLU A 112 13.34 -15.35 2.69
N ALA A 113 12.02 -15.34 2.90
CA ALA A 113 11.25 -16.52 3.32
C ALA A 113 11.39 -17.68 2.31
N ALA A 114 11.46 -17.37 1.01
CA ALA A 114 11.55 -18.37 -0.05
C ALA A 114 12.79 -19.29 0.03
N PHE A 115 13.82 -18.90 0.79
CA PHE A 115 15.01 -19.74 1.03
C PHE A 115 14.84 -20.75 2.16
N TYR A 116 13.92 -20.49 3.10
CA TYR A 116 13.82 -21.25 4.34
C TYR A 116 12.52 -22.04 4.45
N VAL A 117 11.43 -21.52 3.87
CA VAL A 117 10.09 -22.08 4.06
C VAL A 117 9.34 -22.15 2.74
N PRO A 118 8.48 -23.19 2.56
CA PRO A 118 7.52 -23.19 1.47
C PRO A 118 6.64 -21.94 1.51
N ARG A 119 6.26 -21.43 0.33
CA ARG A 119 5.36 -20.28 0.22
C ARG A 119 4.00 -20.66 0.77
N SER A 120 3.66 -20.11 1.93
CA SER A 120 2.32 -20.24 2.51
C SER A 120 1.32 -19.43 1.69
N GLU A 121 0.06 -19.84 1.72
CA GLU A 121 -1.04 -19.11 1.08
C GLU A 121 -1.04 -17.62 1.46
N LEU A 122 -0.84 -17.31 2.74
CA LEU A 122 -0.83 -15.94 3.25
C LEU A 122 0.38 -15.15 2.73
N LEU A 123 1.57 -15.76 2.59
CA LEU A 123 2.73 -15.10 1.98
C LEU A 123 2.47 -14.74 0.52
N ILE A 124 1.83 -15.64 -0.24
CA ILE A 124 1.48 -15.41 -1.65
C ILE A 124 0.47 -14.26 -1.75
N LEU A 125 -0.56 -14.27 -0.90
CA LEU A 125 -1.55 -13.21 -0.85
C LEU A 125 -0.93 -11.85 -0.49
N VAL A 126 -0.08 -11.81 0.54
CA VAL A 126 0.62 -10.57 0.94
C VAL A 126 1.53 -10.08 -0.18
N GLU A 127 2.21 -10.97 -0.91
CA GLU A 127 3.03 -10.57 -2.07
C GLU A 127 2.19 -9.93 -3.17
N ALA A 128 1.04 -10.53 -3.51
CA ALA A 128 0.14 -10.00 -4.53
C ALA A 128 -0.31 -8.58 -4.19
N LEU A 129 -0.70 -8.36 -2.92
CA LEU A 129 -1.17 -7.08 -2.42
C LEU A 129 -0.03 -6.06 -2.30
N ALA A 130 1.10 -6.41 -1.68
CA ALA A 130 2.24 -5.52 -1.49
C ALA A 130 2.85 -5.08 -2.83
N ALA A 131 3.01 -5.99 -3.79
CA ALA A 131 3.48 -5.64 -5.13
C ALA A 131 2.49 -4.73 -5.86
N GLY A 132 1.18 -4.91 -5.65
CA GLY A 132 0.14 -4.01 -6.16
C GLY A 132 0.27 -2.60 -5.59
N GLU A 133 0.54 -2.46 -4.30
CA GLU A 133 0.80 -1.17 -3.63
C GLU A 133 2.09 -0.48 -4.12
N LYS A 134 3.01 -1.21 -4.72
CA LYS A 134 4.21 -0.65 -5.37
C LYS A 134 3.99 -0.31 -6.85
N GLY A 135 2.87 -0.72 -7.44
CA GLY A 135 2.64 -0.64 -8.88
C GLY A 135 3.45 -1.64 -9.70
N ASP A 136 4.01 -2.69 -9.08
CA ASP A 136 4.65 -3.80 -9.78
C ASP A 136 3.59 -4.82 -10.19
N TRP A 137 2.90 -4.50 -11.29
CA TRP A 137 1.78 -5.27 -11.78
C TRP A 137 2.15 -6.68 -12.23
N VAL A 138 3.39 -6.88 -12.70
CA VAL A 138 3.86 -8.19 -13.17
C VAL A 138 4.02 -9.14 -11.99
N ARG A 139 4.71 -8.68 -10.94
CA ARG A 139 4.89 -9.47 -9.72
C ARG A 139 3.57 -9.70 -8.99
N SER A 140 2.76 -8.65 -8.85
CA SER A 140 1.44 -8.70 -8.23
C SER A 140 0.55 -9.74 -8.92
N ARG A 141 0.47 -9.69 -10.26
CA ARG A 141 -0.32 -10.63 -11.06
C ARG A 141 0.16 -12.06 -10.89
N LYS A 142 1.46 -12.31 -10.96
CA LYS A 142 2.02 -13.66 -10.81
C LYS A 142 1.65 -14.26 -9.46
N ALA A 143 1.78 -13.50 -8.37
CA ALA A 143 1.40 -13.94 -7.03
C ALA A 143 -0.12 -14.15 -6.91
N ALA A 144 -0.94 -13.28 -7.50
CA ALA A 144 -2.39 -13.45 -7.51
C ALA A 144 -2.82 -14.72 -8.28
N GLU A 145 -2.20 -15.01 -9.42
CA GLU A 145 -2.43 -16.24 -10.18
C GLU A 145 -2.03 -17.49 -9.38
N GLU A 146 -0.90 -17.44 -8.67
CA GLU A 146 -0.46 -18.52 -7.76
C GLU A 146 -1.45 -18.74 -6.62
N TYR A 147 -1.95 -17.67 -6.00
CA TYR A 147 -2.96 -17.74 -4.94
C TYR A 147 -4.28 -18.35 -5.45
N LEU A 148 -4.75 -17.95 -6.64
CA LEU A 148 -5.96 -18.49 -7.25
C LEU A 148 -5.83 -19.96 -7.66
N ALA A 149 -4.63 -20.42 -8.00
CA ALA A 149 -4.38 -21.82 -8.30
C ALA A 149 -4.62 -22.76 -7.09
N LEU A 150 -4.59 -22.22 -5.86
CA LEU A 150 -4.96 -22.96 -4.65
C LEU A 150 -6.48 -23.23 -4.56
N TYR A 151 -7.29 -22.46 -5.29
CA TYR A 151 -8.76 -22.46 -5.24
C TYR A 151 -9.41 -22.61 -6.64
N PRO A 152 -9.22 -23.74 -7.33
CA PRO A 152 -9.67 -23.92 -8.72
C PRO A 152 -11.20 -23.84 -8.90
N GLU A 153 -11.97 -24.10 -7.84
CA GLU A 153 -13.43 -24.01 -7.84
C GLU A 153 -13.93 -22.54 -7.96
N GLU A 154 -13.08 -21.55 -7.66
CA GLU A 154 -13.41 -20.12 -7.69
C GLU A 154 -13.14 -19.47 -9.05
N SER A 155 -13.44 -20.19 -10.14
CA SER A 155 -13.21 -19.73 -11.52
C SER A 155 -13.77 -18.34 -11.85
N ALA A 156 -14.91 -17.95 -11.25
CA ALA A 156 -15.50 -16.62 -11.41
C ALA A 156 -14.62 -15.51 -10.80
N ARG A 157 -13.99 -15.78 -9.65
CA ARG A 157 -13.07 -14.85 -8.98
C ARG A 157 -11.76 -14.72 -9.77
N ALA A 158 -11.26 -15.83 -10.30
CA ALA A 158 -10.09 -15.84 -11.17
C ALA A 158 -10.31 -14.99 -12.44
N ALA A 159 -11.48 -15.11 -13.08
CA ALA A 159 -11.84 -14.28 -14.23
C ALA A 159 -11.95 -12.78 -13.88
N ALA A 160 -12.51 -12.45 -12.71
CA ALA A 160 -12.61 -11.06 -12.26
C ALA A 160 -11.22 -10.43 -12.01
N ILE A 161 -10.29 -11.19 -11.41
CA ILE A 161 -8.91 -10.74 -11.17
C ILE A 161 -8.15 -10.60 -12.49
N GLU A 162 -8.32 -11.55 -13.42
CA GLU A 162 -7.72 -11.45 -14.75
C GLU A 162 -8.18 -10.18 -15.48
N GLU A 163 -9.47 -9.88 -15.44
CA GLU A 163 -10.03 -8.68 -16.04
C GLU A 163 -9.49 -7.40 -15.37
N LEU A 164 -9.34 -7.40 -14.04
CA LEU A 164 -8.73 -6.29 -13.32
C LEU A 164 -7.29 -6.03 -13.81
N TYR A 165 -6.47 -7.07 -13.95
CA TYR A 165 -5.09 -6.93 -14.43
C TYR A 165 -4.97 -6.55 -15.92
N ARG A 166 -6.01 -6.77 -16.74
CA ARG A 166 -6.05 -6.23 -18.11
C ARG A 166 -6.19 -4.71 -18.11
N HIS A 167 -6.72 -4.13 -17.03
CA HIS A 167 -6.98 -2.70 -16.87
C HIS A 167 -6.10 -2.05 -15.80
N THR A 168 -4.81 -2.42 -15.76
CA THR A 168 -3.83 -1.80 -14.86
C THR A 168 -3.67 -0.31 -15.14
N PRO A 169 -3.60 0.54 -14.09
CA PRO A 169 -3.50 1.98 -14.27
C PRO A 169 -2.12 2.37 -14.83
N SER A 170 -2.13 3.26 -15.82
CA SER A 170 -0.90 3.87 -16.33
C SER A 170 -0.44 4.98 -15.39
N LEU A 171 0.57 4.69 -14.58
CA LEU A 171 1.23 5.67 -13.73
C LEU A 171 2.13 6.57 -14.58
N ARG A 172 2.00 7.89 -14.38
CA ARG A 172 2.76 8.90 -15.15
C ARG A 172 4.04 9.29 -14.43
N ASN A 173 5.10 9.64 -15.15
CA ASN A 173 6.37 10.03 -14.51
C ASN A 173 6.30 11.50 -14.03
N PRO A 174 6.43 11.77 -12.71
CA PRO A 174 6.39 13.14 -12.18
C PRO A 174 7.50 14.05 -12.72
N MET A 175 8.69 13.50 -12.99
CA MET A 175 9.79 14.26 -13.56
C MET A 175 9.55 14.62 -15.03
N THR A 176 8.85 13.77 -15.78
CA THR A 176 8.41 14.13 -17.14
C THR A 176 7.43 15.30 -17.07
N ALA A 177 6.50 15.32 -16.11
CA ALA A 177 5.58 16.44 -15.90
C ALA A 177 6.32 17.73 -15.52
N TYR A 178 7.34 17.62 -14.67
CA TYR A 178 8.22 18.72 -14.28
C TYR A 178 8.91 19.34 -15.51
N TRP A 179 9.57 18.50 -16.33
CA TRP A 179 10.28 18.98 -17.51
C TRP A 179 9.35 19.49 -18.60
N LEU A 180 8.20 18.86 -18.83
CA LEU A 180 7.20 19.36 -19.78
C LEU A 180 6.66 20.74 -19.40
N SER A 181 6.68 21.10 -18.11
CA SER A 181 6.30 22.43 -17.65
C SER A 181 7.31 23.52 -17.98
N LEU A 182 8.42 23.19 -18.68
CA LEU A 182 9.23 24.15 -19.42
C LEU A 182 8.36 25.06 -20.30
N VAL A 183 7.35 24.45 -20.94
CA VAL A 183 6.29 25.19 -21.62
C VAL A 183 5.14 25.38 -20.63
N PRO A 184 4.76 26.63 -20.31
CA PRO A 184 3.73 26.90 -19.32
C PRO A 184 2.44 26.10 -19.56
N GLY A 185 2.01 25.37 -18.55
CA GLY A 185 0.78 24.58 -18.58
C GLY A 185 0.90 23.16 -19.16
N VAL A 186 1.91 22.85 -19.99
CA VAL A 186 2.00 21.54 -20.67
C VAL A 186 2.20 20.39 -19.68
N GLY A 187 3.02 20.56 -18.65
CA GLY A 187 3.15 19.53 -17.62
C GLY A 187 1.89 19.33 -16.78
N GLN A 188 1.05 20.35 -16.62
CA GLN A 188 -0.25 20.22 -15.95
C GLN A 188 -1.27 19.49 -16.85
N LEU A 189 -1.25 19.74 -18.17
CA LEU A 189 -2.00 18.94 -19.14
C LEU A 189 -1.54 17.47 -19.10
N TYR A 190 -0.23 17.24 -19.03
CA TYR A 190 0.35 15.91 -18.85
C TYR A 190 -0.04 15.28 -17.51
N ALA A 191 -0.24 16.05 -16.44
CA ALA A 191 -0.80 15.54 -15.19
C ALA A 191 -2.30 15.22 -15.29
N GLY A 192 -2.97 15.57 -16.40
CA GLY A 192 -4.40 15.40 -16.62
C GLY A 192 -5.26 16.55 -16.10
N GLU A 193 -4.65 17.65 -15.66
CA GLU A 193 -5.30 18.85 -15.15
C GLU A 193 -5.48 19.86 -16.28
N VAL A 194 -6.42 19.57 -17.19
CA VAL A 194 -6.61 20.31 -18.45
C VAL A 194 -6.83 21.80 -18.20
N TRP A 195 -7.74 22.15 -17.28
CA TRP A 195 -8.08 23.54 -16.98
C TRP A 195 -6.92 24.30 -16.35
N SER A 196 -6.21 23.67 -15.41
CA SER A 196 -5.01 24.30 -14.81
C SER A 196 -3.97 24.60 -15.88
N GLY A 197 -3.72 23.64 -16.78
CA GLY A 197 -2.77 23.80 -17.88
C GLY A 197 -3.14 24.94 -18.83
N VAL A 198 -4.41 25.02 -19.25
CA VAL A 198 -4.90 26.09 -20.14
C VAL A 198 -4.77 27.47 -19.47
N VAL A 199 -5.21 27.61 -18.21
CA VAL A 199 -5.11 28.88 -17.48
C VAL A 199 -3.65 29.29 -17.33
N SER A 200 -2.76 28.35 -17.01
CA SER A 200 -1.32 28.61 -16.89
C SER A 200 -0.72 29.07 -18.22
N LEU A 201 -1.10 28.42 -19.33
CA LEU A 201 -0.62 28.78 -20.66
C LEU A 201 -1.06 30.20 -21.04
N VAL A 202 -2.35 30.51 -20.86
CA VAL A 202 -2.91 31.84 -21.17
C VAL A 202 -2.26 32.92 -20.30
N ALA A 203 -2.17 32.71 -18.99
CA ALA A 203 -1.60 33.70 -18.07
C ALA A 203 -0.13 34.02 -18.40
N ASN A 204 0.70 32.99 -18.62
CA ASN A 204 2.10 33.20 -18.99
C ASN A 204 2.24 33.77 -20.40
N GLY A 205 1.36 33.40 -21.33
CA GLY A 205 1.31 33.97 -22.68
C GLY A 205 1.02 35.48 -22.66
N LEU A 206 0.05 35.90 -21.83
CA LEU A 206 -0.28 37.33 -21.65
C LEU A 206 0.88 38.11 -21.01
N LEU A 207 1.50 37.55 -19.96
CA LEU A 207 2.66 38.18 -19.31
C LEU A 207 3.86 38.29 -20.26
N GLY A 208 4.15 37.23 -21.02
CA GLY A 208 5.21 37.23 -22.02
C GLY A 208 4.95 38.21 -23.16
N GLY A 209 3.72 38.25 -23.68
CA GLY A 209 3.31 39.20 -24.70
C GLY A 209 3.41 40.65 -24.22
N PHE A 210 2.97 40.92 -22.98
CA PHE A 210 3.10 42.24 -22.36
C PHE A 210 4.57 42.65 -22.21
N ALA A 211 5.43 41.76 -21.68
CA ALA A 211 6.86 42.03 -21.54
C ALA A 211 7.53 42.37 -22.88
N VAL A 212 7.22 41.62 -23.95
CA VAL A 212 7.73 41.91 -25.30
C VAL A 212 7.22 43.26 -25.81
N SER A 213 5.93 43.57 -25.61
CA SER A 213 5.35 44.85 -26.04
C SER A 213 6.01 46.06 -25.37
N GLU A 214 6.27 45.97 -24.06
CA GLU A 214 6.95 47.00 -23.28
C GLU A 214 8.39 47.23 -23.76
N MET A 215 9.10 46.15 -24.08
CA MET A 215 10.45 46.23 -24.65
C MET A 215 10.44 46.90 -26.03
N MET A 216 9.43 46.66 -26.87
CA MET A 216 9.32 47.29 -28.19
C MET A 216 9.07 48.81 -28.11
N VAL A 217 8.39 49.30 -27.07
CA VAL A 217 8.14 50.73 -26.84
C VAL A 217 9.32 51.42 -26.14
N GLY A 218 10.38 50.68 -25.82
CA GLY A 218 11.59 51.19 -25.17
C GLY A 218 11.53 51.20 -23.64
N GLN A 219 10.51 50.58 -23.04
CA GLN A 219 10.39 50.43 -21.59
C GLN A 219 11.11 49.15 -21.11
N TRP A 220 12.43 49.13 -21.26
CA TRP A 220 13.25 47.95 -20.98
C TRP A 220 13.18 47.48 -19.52
N LEU A 221 13.06 48.40 -18.56
CA LEU A 221 13.02 48.06 -17.14
C LEU A 221 11.72 47.35 -16.74
N SER A 222 10.55 47.89 -17.14
CA SER A 222 9.25 47.25 -16.87
C SER A 222 9.13 45.90 -17.59
N GLY A 223 9.54 45.85 -18.86
CA GLY A 223 9.60 44.62 -19.64
C GLY A 223 10.50 43.57 -19.01
N TRP A 224 11.66 43.95 -18.47
CA TRP A 224 12.57 43.04 -17.78
C TRP A 224 12.02 42.58 -16.42
N VAL A 225 11.43 43.47 -15.62
CA VAL A 225 10.84 43.11 -14.31
C VAL A 225 9.66 42.15 -14.49
N VAL A 226 8.78 42.41 -15.47
CA VAL A 226 7.65 41.50 -15.76
C VAL A 226 8.13 40.21 -16.41
N GLY A 227 9.00 40.31 -17.42
CA GLY A 227 9.53 39.17 -18.15
C GLY A 227 10.39 38.27 -17.25
N CYS A 228 11.51 38.77 -16.74
CA CYS A 228 12.41 37.96 -15.92
C CYS A 228 11.89 37.72 -14.50
N GLY A 229 11.23 38.71 -13.87
CA GLY A 229 10.76 38.58 -12.49
C GLY A 229 9.50 37.72 -12.37
N LEU A 230 8.41 38.13 -13.02
CA LEU A 230 7.12 37.43 -12.87
C LEU A 230 7.12 36.08 -13.60
N LEU A 231 7.66 35.98 -14.83
CA LEU A 231 7.66 34.70 -15.54
C LEU A 231 8.58 33.66 -14.88
N SER A 232 9.73 34.04 -14.31
CA SER A 232 10.60 33.06 -13.64
C SER A 232 9.92 32.44 -12.44
N ASN A 233 9.19 33.24 -11.66
CA ASN A 233 8.44 32.75 -10.51
C ASN A 233 7.31 31.81 -10.93
N THR A 234 6.48 32.22 -11.91
CA THR A 234 5.38 31.36 -12.41
C THR A 234 5.90 30.09 -13.08
N TYR A 235 7.08 30.15 -13.68
CA TYR A 235 7.76 29.02 -14.29
C TYR A 235 8.18 27.96 -13.26
N PHE A 236 8.97 28.31 -12.23
CA PHE A 236 9.42 27.33 -11.24
C PHE A 236 8.26 26.75 -10.42
N VAL A 237 7.30 27.60 -10.05
CA VAL A 237 6.08 27.16 -9.37
C VAL A 237 5.24 26.23 -10.27
N GLY A 238 5.18 26.52 -11.57
CA GLY A 238 4.49 25.70 -12.55
C GLY A 238 5.05 24.28 -12.66
N GLN A 239 6.39 24.16 -12.68
CA GLN A 239 7.10 22.87 -12.75
C GLN A 239 6.83 22.01 -11.52
N GLU A 240 7.00 22.58 -10.34
CA GLU A 240 6.79 21.85 -9.08
C GLU A 240 5.32 21.45 -8.89
N ARG A 241 4.39 22.34 -9.27
CA ARG A 241 2.96 22.03 -9.25
C ARG A 241 2.62 20.86 -10.18
N ALA A 242 3.19 20.80 -11.39
CA ALA A 242 2.93 19.70 -12.32
C ALA A 242 3.44 18.35 -11.78
N ARG A 243 4.61 18.35 -11.12
CA ARG A 243 5.15 17.18 -10.42
C ARG A 243 4.19 16.68 -9.35
N ILE A 244 3.79 17.55 -8.43
CA ILE A 244 2.87 17.23 -7.32
C ILE A 244 1.50 16.75 -7.84
N LEU A 245 0.95 17.38 -8.88
CA LEU A 245 -0.32 16.95 -9.47
C LEU A 245 -0.23 15.54 -10.06
N THR A 246 0.88 15.22 -10.71
CA THR A 246 1.13 13.89 -11.26
C THR A 246 1.28 12.84 -10.16
N GLU A 247 2.00 13.16 -9.08
CA GLU A 247 2.15 12.28 -7.91
C GLU A 247 0.80 11.99 -7.25
N ARG A 248 -0.01 13.02 -6.99
CA ARG A 248 -1.35 12.87 -6.41
C ARG A 248 -2.27 12.04 -7.30
N ARG A 249 -2.21 12.25 -8.62
CA ARG A 249 -2.97 11.44 -9.58
C ARG A 249 -2.56 9.97 -9.50
N ASN A 250 -1.26 9.69 -9.55
CA ASN A 250 -0.74 8.33 -9.48
C ASN A 250 -1.16 7.65 -8.18
N GLN A 251 -0.99 8.32 -7.04
CA GLN A 251 -1.41 7.81 -5.73
C GLN A 251 -2.90 7.50 -5.68
N ARG A 252 -3.74 8.35 -6.28
CA ARG A 252 -5.18 8.10 -6.37
C ARG A 252 -5.50 6.87 -7.21
N LEU A 253 -4.95 6.78 -8.42
CA LEU A 253 -5.17 5.63 -9.31
C LEU A 253 -4.68 4.32 -8.69
N LEU A 254 -3.53 4.37 -8.01
CA LEU A 254 -2.96 3.24 -7.30
C LEU A 254 -3.87 2.76 -6.17
N ARG A 255 -4.35 3.68 -5.32
CA ARG A 255 -5.30 3.36 -4.24
C ARG A 255 -6.60 2.79 -4.77
N GLU A 256 -7.23 3.45 -5.73
CA GLU A 256 -8.50 3.00 -6.34
C GLU A 256 -8.36 1.58 -6.93
N TYR A 257 -7.24 1.30 -7.61
CA TYR A 257 -6.96 -0.02 -8.15
C TYR A 257 -6.70 -1.06 -7.05
N ASN A 258 -5.91 -0.73 -6.03
CA ASN A 258 -5.56 -1.67 -4.96
C ASN A 258 -6.72 -1.94 -4.00
N ASP A 259 -7.65 -0.99 -3.83
CA ASP A 259 -8.91 -1.21 -3.14
C ASP A 259 -9.75 -2.26 -3.89
N GLN A 260 -9.87 -2.14 -5.22
CA GLN A 260 -10.54 -3.14 -6.05
C GLN A 260 -9.84 -4.50 -6.02
N LEU A 261 -8.50 -4.50 -6.06
CA LEU A 261 -7.70 -5.73 -5.99
C LEU A 261 -7.91 -6.45 -4.66
N ARG A 262 -7.82 -5.74 -3.53
CA ARG A 262 -8.10 -6.28 -2.19
C ARG A 262 -9.52 -6.81 -2.08
N GLU A 263 -10.51 -6.03 -2.50
CA GLU A 263 -11.90 -6.47 -2.47
C GLU A 263 -12.13 -7.73 -3.29
N THR A 264 -11.45 -7.88 -4.42
CA THR A 264 -11.64 -9.05 -5.29
C THR A 264 -10.86 -10.26 -4.77
N LEU A 265 -9.67 -10.08 -4.20
CA LEU A 265 -8.83 -11.16 -3.65
C LEU A 265 -9.26 -11.65 -2.27
N LEU A 266 -9.98 -10.85 -1.48
CA LEU A 266 -10.38 -11.20 -0.11
C LEU A 266 -11.84 -11.64 0.01
N LYS A 267 -12.65 -11.46 -1.04
CA LYS A 267 -14.05 -11.96 -1.11
C LYS A 267 -14.10 -13.44 -1.41
#